data_AF-A0A9X2EUG3-F1
#
_entry.id   AF-A0A9X2EUG3-F1
#
_cell.length_a   1.000
_cell.length_b   1.000
_cell.length_c   1.000
_cell.angle_alpha   90.00
_cell.angle_beta   90.00
_cell.angle_gamma   90.00
#
_symmetry.space_group_name_H-M   'P 1'
#
loop_
_entity.id
_entity.type
_entity.pdbx_description
1 polymer ?
#
loop_
_entity_poly.entity_id
_entity_poly.type
_entity_poly.pdbx_seq_one_letter_code
_entity_poly.pdbx_strand_id
1 'polypeptide(L)'
;MSLLEFAKTEGEKRKCRAFEECGSVNAAARKLGITHPPVSRTITELKRRQALKDGSQHLNHQKVPEGFEIKGASIYFPKTETTPAFWLKNQQDIQKQQVAMEAFAQTYIEDLPPIETPVEPQGDLDTDTIPWIQIGDGHLGMLAHEAEVGHNFDLKIAERELVTAIEILVDRAPNCERCVIQDLGDMTHYETFSAKTESSGHDLDFDSRYQRMIHTYARVMRSIVEKALSKFKYVDVIVNQGNHSRSNDVWMRVFLKHVYHHTDRLRVLDNASFSFPTAWAIPL
;
A
#
# COMPACT_ATOMS: atom_id res chain seq x y z
N MET A 1 -31.09 -20.01 -21.16
CA MET A 1 -31.63 -19.90 -19.79
C MET A 1 -32.93 -19.11 -19.86
N SER A 2 -34.00 -19.58 -19.21
CA SER A 2 -35.28 -18.84 -19.15
C SER A 2 -35.18 -17.71 -18.13
N LEU A 3 -35.81 -16.56 -18.42
CA LEU A 3 -35.87 -15.42 -17.49
C LEU A 3 -36.62 -15.77 -16.19
N LEU A 4 -37.39 -16.86 -16.20
CA LEU A 4 -38.16 -17.35 -15.07
C LEU A 4 -37.29 -17.74 -13.87
N GLU A 5 -36.06 -18.21 -14.11
CA GLU A 5 -35.10 -18.59 -13.07
C GLU A 5 -34.66 -17.41 -12.20
N PHE A 6 -34.85 -16.18 -12.69
CA PHE A 6 -34.44 -14.94 -12.01
C PHE A 6 -35.60 -14.23 -11.27
N ALA A 7 -36.81 -14.80 -11.35
CA ALA A 7 -38.00 -14.27 -10.71
C ALA A 7 -38.06 -14.70 -9.23
N LYS A 8 -38.18 -13.73 -8.33
CA LYS A 8 -38.18 -13.90 -6.88
C LYS A 8 -39.58 -14.03 -6.29
N THR A 9 -40.59 -13.49 -6.98
CA THR A 9 -41.98 -13.50 -6.51
C THR A 9 -42.91 -14.19 -7.50
N GLU A 10 -44.03 -14.73 -7.02
CA GLU A 10 -45.07 -15.29 -7.89
C GLU A 10 -45.65 -14.25 -8.85
N GLY A 11 -45.68 -12.98 -8.44
CA GLY A 11 -46.08 -11.86 -9.31
C GLY A 11 -45.11 -11.63 -10.48
N GLU A 12 -43.79 -11.79 -10.25
CA GLU A 12 -42.78 -11.72 -11.32
C GLU A 12 -42.87 -12.95 -12.23
N LYS A 13 -43.03 -14.16 -11.67
CA LYS A 13 -43.18 -15.41 -12.43
C LYS A 13 -44.41 -15.37 -13.35
N ARG A 14 -45.55 -14.91 -12.84
CA ARG A 14 -46.79 -14.77 -13.62
C ARG A 14 -46.60 -13.85 -14.83
N LYS A 15 -45.89 -12.73 -14.65
CA LYS A 15 -45.58 -11.78 -15.74
C LYS A 15 -44.56 -12.34 -16.74
N CYS A 16 -43.55 -13.04 -16.24
CA CYS A 16 -42.53 -13.68 -17.07
C CYS A 16 -43.13 -14.78 -17.96
N ARG A 17 -43.96 -15.68 -17.40
CA ARG A 17 -44.64 -16.73 -18.17
C ARG A 17 -45.55 -16.15 -19.25
N ALA A 18 -46.35 -15.13 -18.91
CA ALA A 18 -47.20 -14.47 -19.89
C ALA A 18 -46.39 -13.79 -21.02
N PHE A 19 -45.19 -13.29 -20.71
CA PHE A 19 -44.29 -12.72 -21.71
C PHE A 19 -43.64 -13.80 -22.60
N GLU A 20 -43.18 -14.91 -22.02
CA GLU A 20 -42.61 -16.04 -22.77
C GLU A 20 -43.65 -16.71 -23.68
N GLU A 21 -44.91 -16.84 -23.21
CA GLU A 21 -46.01 -17.42 -23.99
C GLU A 21 -46.50 -16.51 -25.12
N CYS A 22 -46.57 -15.19 -24.89
CA CYS A 22 -47.15 -14.25 -25.85
C CYS A 22 -46.11 -13.55 -26.74
N GLY A 23 -44.81 -13.72 -26.46
CA GLY A 23 -43.70 -13.16 -27.23
C GLY A 23 -43.56 -11.63 -27.22
N SER A 24 -44.48 -10.89 -26.59
CA SER A 24 -44.40 -9.42 -26.51
C SER A 24 -45.02 -8.89 -25.21
N VAL A 25 -44.48 -7.76 -24.73
CA VAL A 25 -44.93 -7.11 -23.49
C VAL A 25 -46.38 -6.65 -23.59
N ASN A 26 -46.79 -6.15 -24.77
CA ASN A 26 -48.16 -5.69 -25.03
C ASN A 26 -49.17 -6.85 -25.00
N ALA A 27 -48.84 -8.00 -25.59
CA ALA A 27 -49.71 -9.16 -25.56
C ALA A 27 -49.80 -9.77 -24.14
N ALA A 28 -48.69 -9.81 -23.41
CA ALA A 28 -48.65 -10.27 -22.02
C ALA A 28 -49.49 -9.38 -21.08
N ALA A 29 -49.41 -8.05 -21.23
CA ALA A 29 -50.20 -7.11 -20.43
C ALA A 29 -51.71 -7.28 -20.66
N ARG A 30 -52.14 -7.42 -21.93
CA ARG A 30 -53.53 -7.72 -22.29
C ARG A 30 -54.02 -9.03 -21.68
N LYS A 31 -53.22 -10.09 -21.76
CA LYS A 31 -53.56 -11.41 -21.19
C LYS A 31 -53.71 -11.38 -19.66
N LEU A 32 -52.93 -10.54 -19.00
CA LEU A 32 -52.94 -10.42 -17.53
C LEU A 32 -53.97 -9.42 -17.00
N GLY A 33 -54.63 -8.66 -17.87
CA GLY A 33 -55.59 -7.61 -17.49
C GLY A 33 -54.93 -6.43 -16.77
N ILE A 34 -53.65 -6.14 -17.06
CA ILE A 34 -52.89 -5.06 -16.42
C ILE A 34 -52.31 -4.11 -17.46
N THR A 35 -51.84 -2.94 -17.01
CA THR A 35 -51.15 -1.98 -17.87
C THR A 35 -49.76 -2.50 -18.31
N HIS A 36 -49.26 -1.98 -19.43
CA HIS A 36 -47.95 -2.36 -20.00
C HIS A 36 -46.73 -2.07 -19.08
N PRO A 37 -46.63 -0.92 -18.38
CA PRO A 37 -45.41 -0.57 -17.65
C PRO A 37 -45.00 -1.57 -16.54
N PRO A 38 -45.93 -2.15 -15.74
CA PRO A 38 -45.60 -3.21 -14.79
C PRO A 38 -44.94 -4.44 -15.41
N VAL A 39 -45.36 -4.85 -16.61
CA VAL A 39 -44.77 -6.01 -17.31
C VAL A 39 -43.39 -5.65 -17.84
N SER A 40 -43.26 -4.49 -18.50
CA SER A 40 -41.98 -3.99 -19.03
C SER A 40 -40.91 -3.89 -17.93
N ARG A 41 -41.22 -3.22 -16.81
CA ARG A 41 -40.32 -3.10 -15.65
C ARG A 41 -39.88 -4.45 -15.10
N THR A 42 -40.81 -5.41 -15.03
CA THR A 42 -40.52 -6.76 -14.55
C THR A 42 -39.52 -7.46 -15.48
N ILE A 43 -39.74 -7.42 -16.80
CA ILE A 43 -38.84 -8.07 -17.76
C ILE A 43 -37.46 -7.40 -17.78
N THR A 44 -37.38 -6.07 -17.71
CA THR A 44 -36.11 -5.34 -17.60
C THR A 44 -35.33 -5.73 -16.35
N GLU A 45 -36.01 -5.85 -15.21
CA GLU A 45 -35.39 -6.26 -13.94
C GLU A 45 -34.91 -7.72 -13.98
N LEU A 46 -35.68 -8.63 -14.58
CA LEU A 46 -35.24 -10.03 -14.75
C LEU A 46 -34.01 -10.13 -15.65
N LYS A 47 -33.97 -9.40 -16.77
CA LYS A 47 -32.79 -9.31 -17.64
C LYS A 47 -31.57 -8.73 -16.92
N ARG A 48 -31.78 -7.72 -16.07
CA ARG A 48 -30.72 -7.14 -15.21
C ARG A 48 -30.15 -8.18 -14.25
N ARG A 49 -31.00 -8.95 -13.57
CA ARG A 49 -30.58 -10.02 -12.65
C ARG A 49 -29.84 -11.16 -13.36
N GLN A 50 -30.31 -11.53 -14.55
CA GLN A 50 -29.61 -12.49 -15.40
C GLN A 50 -28.20 -12.02 -15.73
N ALA A 51 -28.08 -10.81 -16.25
CA ALA A 51 -26.79 -10.23 -16.59
C ALA A 51 -25.85 -10.02 -15.39
N LEU A 52 -26.38 -9.75 -14.19
CA LEU A 52 -25.61 -9.74 -12.94
C LEU A 52 -25.03 -11.13 -12.61
N LYS A 53 -25.83 -12.20 -12.76
CA LYS A 53 -25.38 -13.57 -12.53
C LYS A 53 -24.35 -13.98 -13.58
N ASP A 54 -24.63 -13.75 -14.85
CA ASP A 54 -23.74 -14.07 -15.97
C ASP A 54 -22.42 -13.29 -15.83
N GLY A 55 -22.50 -12.02 -15.42
CA GLY A 55 -21.35 -11.19 -15.09
C GLY A 55 -20.51 -11.73 -13.93
N SER A 56 -21.15 -12.10 -12.82
CA SER A 56 -20.45 -12.70 -11.67
C SER A 56 -19.74 -14.01 -12.04
N GLN A 57 -20.35 -14.82 -12.91
CA GLN A 57 -19.73 -16.04 -13.42
C GLN A 57 -18.57 -15.74 -14.37
N HIS A 58 -18.69 -14.75 -15.24
CA HIS A 58 -17.58 -14.31 -16.10
C HIS A 58 -16.37 -13.81 -15.29
N LEU A 59 -16.63 -13.07 -14.20
CA LEU A 59 -15.58 -12.55 -13.32
C LEU A 59 -14.85 -13.65 -12.54
N ASN A 60 -15.57 -14.69 -12.09
CA ASN A 60 -14.97 -15.84 -11.39
C ASN A 60 -14.00 -16.65 -12.26
N HIS A 61 -14.05 -16.51 -13.59
CA HIS A 61 -13.15 -17.21 -14.52
C HIS A 61 -12.05 -16.31 -15.10
N GLN A 62 -12.05 -15.01 -14.83
CA GLN A 62 -10.96 -14.13 -15.26
C GLN A 62 -9.74 -14.35 -14.36
N LYS A 63 -8.66 -14.87 -14.96
CA LYS A 63 -7.37 -14.98 -14.30
C LYS A 63 -6.77 -13.58 -14.14
N VAL A 64 -6.46 -13.21 -12.91
CA VAL A 64 -5.63 -12.05 -12.59
C VAL A 64 -4.16 -12.44 -12.78
N PRO A 65 -3.30 -11.55 -13.34
CA PRO A 65 -1.86 -11.80 -13.41
C PRO A 65 -1.27 -12.13 -12.04
N GLU A 66 -0.20 -12.93 -12.03
CA GLU A 66 0.53 -13.25 -10.81
C GLU A 66 1.02 -11.96 -10.11
N GLY A 67 0.87 -11.88 -8.79
CA GLY A 67 1.20 -10.69 -7.99
C GLY A 67 0.08 -9.63 -7.87
N PHE A 68 -1.10 -9.88 -8.43
CA PHE A 68 -2.26 -8.99 -8.31
C PHE A 68 -3.47 -9.74 -7.72
N GLU A 69 -4.32 -9.01 -7.00
CA GLU A 69 -5.61 -9.47 -6.48
C GLU A 69 -6.76 -8.62 -7.01
N ILE A 70 -7.98 -9.16 -6.99
CA ILE A 70 -9.17 -8.44 -7.46
C ILE A 70 -9.59 -7.43 -6.40
N LYS A 71 -9.46 -6.14 -6.70
CA LYS A 71 -9.93 -5.03 -5.85
C LYS A 71 -11.45 -4.83 -5.97
N GLY A 72 -12.02 -5.10 -7.14
CA GLY A 72 -13.46 -4.99 -7.37
C GLY A 72 -13.84 -5.16 -8.83
N ALA A 73 -15.14 -5.19 -9.11
CA ALA A 73 -15.67 -5.28 -10.46
C ALA A 73 -16.83 -4.31 -10.67
N SER A 74 -16.89 -3.70 -11.84
CA SER A 74 -18.00 -2.83 -12.25
C SER A 74 -18.71 -3.43 -13.46
N ILE A 75 -20.04 -3.43 -13.43
CA ILE A 75 -20.89 -3.85 -14.55
C ILE A 75 -21.65 -2.63 -15.05
N TYR A 76 -21.50 -2.31 -16.34
CA TYR A 76 -22.23 -1.22 -16.99
C TYR A 76 -23.34 -1.79 -17.88
N PHE A 77 -24.53 -1.20 -17.79
CA PHE A 77 -25.72 -1.55 -18.58
C PHE A 77 -26.05 -0.43 -19.56
N PRO A 78 -25.67 -0.54 -20.85
CA PRO A 78 -26.02 0.47 -21.84
C PRO A 78 -27.55 0.54 -22.04
N LYS A 79 -28.10 1.73 -22.23
CA LYS A 79 -29.54 1.92 -22.48
C LYS A 79 -30.01 1.34 -23.83
N THR A 80 -29.09 1.16 -24.78
CA THR A 80 -29.36 0.85 -26.18
C THR A 80 -28.83 -0.52 -26.61
N GLU A 81 -28.05 -1.21 -25.78
CA GLU A 81 -27.44 -2.49 -26.11
C GLU A 81 -27.93 -3.59 -25.17
N THR A 82 -27.96 -4.82 -25.67
CA THR A 82 -28.40 -5.99 -24.91
C THR A 82 -27.28 -6.62 -24.09
N THR A 83 -26.02 -6.25 -24.34
CA THR A 83 -24.85 -6.83 -23.67
C THR A 83 -24.28 -5.85 -22.64
N PRO A 84 -24.14 -6.23 -21.36
CA PRO A 84 -23.46 -5.42 -20.37
C PRO A 84 -21.94 -5.37 -20.62
N ALA A 85 -21.29 -4.27 -20.26
CA ALA A 85 -19.83 -4.16 -20.24
C ALA A 85 -19.28 -4.46 -18.84
N PHE A 86 -18.12 -5.12 -18.77
CA PHE A 86 -17.48 -5.57 -17.53
C PHE A 86 -16.10 -4.93 -17.37
N TRP A 87 -15.83 -4.42 -16.17
CA TRP A 87 -14.53 -3.88 -15.79
C TRP A 87 -14.02 -4.56 -14.53
N LEU A 88 -12.86 -5.21 -14.62
CA LEU A 88 -12.16 -5.78 -13.48
C LEU A 88 -11.12 -4.76 -12.98
N LYS A 89 -11.17 -4.41 -11.69
CA LYS A 89 -10.16 -3.59 -11.03
C LYS A 89 -9.27 -4.52 -10.22
N ASN A 90 -7.98 -4.49 -10.50
CA ASN A 90 -6.99 -5.26 -9.76
C ASN A 90 -6.18 -4.31 -8.87
N GLN A 91 -5.66 -4.82 -7.76
CA GLN A 91 -4.64 -4.16 -6.94
C GLN A 91 -3.44 -5.08 -6.77
N GLN A 92 -2.29 -4.49 -6.48
CA GLN A 92 -1.09 -5.27 -6.20
C GLN A 92 -1.21 -5.98 -4.86
N ASP A 93 -0.76 -7.24 -4.81
CA ASP A 93 -0.67 -8.02 -3.59
C ASP A 93 0.64 -7.66 -2.88
N ILE A 94 0.56 -6.70 -1.95
CA ILE A 94 1.72 -6.12 -1.24
C ILE A 94 2.53 -7.21 -0.51
N GLN A 95 1.86 -8.24 0.03
CA GLN A 95 2.53 -9.34 0.74
C GLN A 95 3.34 -10.22 -0.22
N LYS A 96 2.79 -10.56 -1.39
CA LYS A 96 3.54 -11.33 -2.39
C LYS A 96 4.71 -10.54 -2.97
N GLN A 97 4.56 -9.23 -3.13
CA GLN A 97 5.67 -8.38 -3.54
C GLN A 97 6.79 -8.37 -2.51
N GLN A 98 6.47 -8.29 -1.22
CA GLN A 98 7.47 -8.37 -0.14
C GLN A 98 8.29 -9.65 -0.20
N VAL A 99 7.63 -10.81 -0.30
CA VAL A 99 8.31 -12.10 -0.36
C VAL A 99 9.19 -12.21 -1.61
N ALA A 100 8.68 -11.77 -2.77
CA ALA A 100 9.47 -11.76 -4.00
C ALA A 100 10.69 -10.83 -3.91
N MET A 101 10.54 -9.70 -3.21
CA MET A 101 11.62 -8.76 -2.97
C MET A 101 12.72 -9.31 -2.08
N GLU A 102 12.32 -9.91 -0.97
CA GLU A 102 13.24 -10.49 0.00
C GLU A 102 14.03 -11.61 -0.67
N ALA A 103 13.37 -12.48 -1.44
CA ALA A 103 14.05 -13.52 -2.22
C ALA A 103 15.03 -12.93 -3.26
N PHE A 104 14.64 -11.86 -3.96
CA PHE A 104 15.51 -11.20 -4.95
C PHE A 104 16.73 -10.53 -4.29
N ALA A 105 16.51 -9.76 -3.23
CA ALA A 105 17.57 -9.08 -2.49
C ALA A 105 18.57 -10.08 -1.89
N GLN A 106 18.07 -11.17 -1.32
CA GLN A 106 18.92 -12.23 -0.76
C GLN A 106 19.82 -12.85 -1.84
N THR A 107 19.25 -13.19 -2.99
CA THR A 107 19.99 -13.83 -4.09
C THR A 107 21.10 -12.94 -4.68
N TYR A 108 20.90 -11.62 -4.72
CA TYR A 108 21.84 -10.69 -5.38
C TYR A 108 22.84 -10.01 -4.42
N ILE A 109 22.57 -9.98 -3.12
CA ILE A 109 23.41 -9.29 -2.12
C ILE A 109 24.41 -10.25 -1.46
N GLU A 110 24.17 -11.57 -1.48
CA GLU A 110 25.08 -12.59 -0.91
C GLU A 110 26.53 -12.47 -1.42
N ASP A 111 26.73 -12.03 -2.66
CA ASP A 111 28.06 -11.87 -3.28
C ASP A 111 28.71 -10.49 -3.04
N LEU A 112 28.02 -9.55 -2.39
CA LEU A 112 28.54 -8.21 -2.13
C LEU A 112 29.33 -8.17 -0.82
N PRO A 113 30.44 -7.42 -0.75
CA PRO A 113 31.16 -7.25 0.50
C PRO A 113 30.25 -6.59 1.54
N PRO A 114 30.25 -7.07 2.81
CA PRO A 114 29.50 -6.45 3.88
C PRO A 114 29.87 -4.98 4.02
N ILE A 115 28.88 -4.15 4.35
CA ILE A 115 29.16 -2.76 4.69
C ILE A 115 29.91 -2.70 6.03
N GLU A 116 30.78 -1.70 6.20
CA GLU A 116 31.46 -1.50 7.47
C GLU A 116 30.47 -1.03 8.53
N THR A 117 30.42 -1.74 9.65
CA THR A 117 29.70 -1.31 10.85
C THR A 117 30.65 -0.58 11.80
N PRO A 118 30.23 0.52 12.44
CA PRO A 118 31.04 1.18 13.46
C PRO A 118 31.50 0.22 14.55
N VAL A 119 32.67 0.49 15.14
CA VAL A 119 33.19 -0.30 16.26
C VAL A 119 32.18 -0.31 17.41
N GLU A 120 32.03 -1.47 18.06
CA GLU A 120 31.13 -1.61 19.20
C GLU A 120 31.54 -0.66 20.34
N PRO A 121 30.61 0.17 20.87
CA PRO A 121 30.91 1.06 21.98
C PRO A 121 31.34 0.25 23.21
N GLN A 122 32.34 0.76 23.93
CA GLN A 122 32.91 0.13 25.11
C GLN A 122 32.61 0.98 26.35
N GLY A 123 32.60 0.35 27.53
CA GLY A 123 32.41 1.02 28.82
C GLY A 123 31.11 0.61 29.52
N ASP A 124 30.81 1.30 30.64
CA ASP A 124 29.59 1.07 31.40
C ASP A 124 28.40 1.72 30.67
N LEU A 125 27.51 0.89 30.14
CA LEU A 125 26.31 1.30 29.41
C LEU A 125 25.07 1.03 30.26
N ASP A 126 24.16 2.00 30.34
CA ASP A 126 22.88 1.83 31.04
C ASP A 126 21.99 0.82 30.30
N THR A 127 21.47 -0.18 31.02
CA THR A 127 20.59 -1.23 30.49
C THR A 127 19.11 -1.03 30.89
N ASP A 128 18.82 -0.12 31.82
CA ASP A 128 17.48 0.17 32.31
C ASP A 128 16.77 1.25 31.45
N THR A 129 17.55 2.09 30.76
CA THR A 129 17.04 3.15 29.88
C THR A 129 17.24 2.81 28.41
N ILE A 130 16.20 2.99 27.59
CA ILE A 130 16.27 2.84 26.13
C ILE A 130 15.86 4.16 25.47
N PRO A 131 16.81 4.92 24.89
CA PRO A 131 16.48 6.10 24.10
C PRO A 131 15.65 5.72 22.88
N TRP A 132 14.52 6.41 22.69
CA TRP A 132 13.62 6.20 21.57
C TRP A 132 13.56 7.45 20.72
N ILE A 133 14.16 7.41 19.54
CA ILE A 133 14.22 8.52 18.61
C ILE A 133 13.18 8.28 17.53
N GLN A 134 12.27 9.25 17.38
CA GLN A 134 11.17 9.19 16.41
C GLN A 134 11.43 10.17 15.27
N ILE A 135 11.23 9.70 14.05
CA ILE A 135 11.25 10.49 12.83
C ILE A 135 9.82 10.46 12.29
N GLY A 136 9.19 11.62 12.16
CA GLY A 136 7.89 11.75 11.51
C GLY A 136 8.01 12.69 10.32
N ASP A 137 7.28 12.37 9.25
CA ASP A 137 7.08 13.26 8.10
C ASP A 137 8.40 13.76 7.51
N GLY A 138 9.34 12.85 7.22
CA GLY A 138 10.64 13.20 6.63
C GLY A 138 10.53 13.84 5.24
N HIS A 139 9.50 13.48 4.47
CA HIS A 139 9.16 14.02 3.14
C HIS A 139 10.37 14.23 2.22
N LEU A 140 11.30 13.28 2.20
CA LEU A 140 12.41 13.25 1.24
C LEU A 140 11.83 13.30 -0.17
N GLY A 141 12.25 14.30 -0.94
CA GLY A 141 11.78 14.54 -2.31
C GLY A 141 10.67 15.58 -2.42
N MET A 142 10.22 16.20 -1.32
CA MET A 142 9.37 17.39 -1.38
C MET A 142 10.15 18.59 -1.91
N LEU A 143 9.51 19.39 -2.76
CA LEU A 143 10.01 20.68 -3.21
C LEU A 143 9.15 21.80 -2.61
N ALA A 144 9.79 22.81 -2.04
CA ALA A 144 9.12 24.02 -1.59
C ALA A 144 9.95 25.25 -1.95
N HIS A 145 9.27 26.33 -2.34
CA HIS A 145 9.91 27.57 -2.74
C HIS A 145 9.66 28.69 -1.71
N GLU A 146 10.71 29.43 -1.36
CA GLU A 146 10.67 30.49 -0.34
C GLU A 146 9.60 31.55 -0.62
N ALA A 147 9.41 31.92 -1.89
CA ALA A 147 8.40 32.90 -2.28
C ALA A 147 6.96 32.46 -1.97
N GLU A 148 6.69 31.16 -1.83
CA GLU A 148 5.36 30.60 -1.62
C GLU A 148 5.10 30.27 -0.15
N VAL A 149 6.10 29.69 0.53
CA VAL A 149 5.94 29.15 1.89
C VAL A 149 6.92 29.70 2.91
N GLY A 150 7.75 30.68 2.53
CA GLY A 150 8.69 31.38 3.41
C GLY A 150 10.06 30.71 3.56
N HIS A 151 10.23 29.47 3.09
CA HIS A 151 11.52 28.77 3.08
C HIS A 151 11.67 27.88 1.85
N ASN A 152 12.90 27.71 1.38
CA ASN A 152 13.22 26.71 0.36
C ASN A 152 13.36 25.33 1.04
N PHE A 153 12.82 24.31 0.40
CA PHE A 153 13.02 22.93 0.78
C PHE A 153 13.26 22.09 -0.47
N ASP A 154 14.28 21.25 -0.44
CA ASP A 154 14.64 20.34 -1.52
C ASP A 154 15.27 19.07 -0.92
N LEU A 155 15.57 18.09 -1.77
CA LEU A 155 16.11 16.80 -1.33
C LEU A 155 17.45 16.93 -0.59
N LYS A 156 18.27 17.92 -0.94
CA LYS A 156 19.58 18.16 -0.31
C LYS A 156 19.42 18.78 1.07
N ILE A 157 18.48 19.72 1.23
CA ILE A 157 18.13 20.31 2.52
C ILE A 157 17.54 19.24 3.42
N ALA A 158 16.56 18.47 2.93
CA ALA A 158 15.90 17.41 3.70
C ALA A 158 16.90 16.40 4.27
N GLU A 159 17.82 15.92 3.42
CA GLU A 159 18.89 15.01 3.84
C GLU A 159 19.81 15.62 4.91
N ARG A 160 20.29 16.85 4.69
CA ARG A 160 21.17 17.54 5.65
C ARG A 160 20.48 17.68 7.00
N GLU A 161 19.26 18.21 7.01
CA GLU A 161 18.52 18.51 8.24
C GLU A 161 18.20 17.23 9.01
N LEU A 162 17.71 16.18 8.34
CA LEU A 162 17.38 14.90 8.98
C LEU A 162 18.62 14.23 9.60
N VAL A 163 19.72 14.13 8.85
CA VAL A 163 20.95 13.52 9.35
C VAL A 163 21.51 14.34 10.51
N THR A 164 21.58 15.67 10.38
CA THR A 164 22.10 16.55 11.44
C THR A 164 21.23 16.46 12.71
N ALA A 165 19.91 16.46 12.57
CA ALA A 165 18.99 16.36 13.69
C ALA A 165 19.18 15.04 14.45
N ILE A 166 19.30 13.92 13.73
CA ILE A 166 19.53 12.62 14.35
C ILE A 166 20.90 12.54 15.00
N GLU A 167 21.95 13.06 14.37
CA GLU A 167 23.27 13.11 14.98
C GLU A 167 23.23 13.83 16.32
N ILE A 168 22.58 14.99 16.36
CA ILE A 168 22.39 15.78 17.57
C ILE A 168 21.62 15.00 18.64
N LEU A 169 20.53 14.31 18.27
CA LEU A 169 19.69 13.55 19.19
C LEU A 169 20.44 12.35 19.76
N VAL A 170 21.16 11.60 18.90
CA VAL A 170 22.01 10.48 19.31
C VAL A 170 23.10 10.98 20.25
N ASP A 171 23.78 12.07 19.92
CA ASP A 171 24.86 12.60 20.76
C ASP A 171 24.37 13.08 22.12
N ARG A 172 23.15 13.64 22.19
CA ARG A 172 22.51 14.07 23.44
C ARG A 172 21.89 12.97 24.28
N ALA A 173 21.61 11.80 23.69
CA ALA A 173 21.05 10.67 24.42
C ALA A 173 21.99 10.20 25.56
N PRO A 174 21.48 9.63 26.66
CA PRO A 174 22.33 8.97 27.65
C PRO A 174 23.13 7.81 27.02
N ASN A 175 24.23 7.42 27.66
CA ASN A 175 25.03 6.28 27.25
C ASN A 175 24.31 4.99 27.68
N CYS A 176 23.50 4.46 26.78
CA CYS A 176 22.72 3.24 26.99
C CYS A 176 23.24 2.09 26.14
N GLU A 177 22.92 0.86 26.52
CA GLU A 177 23.28 -0.32 25.74
C GLU A 177 22.51 -0.36 24.42
N ARG A 178 21.24 0.05 24.45
CA ARG A 178 20.29 -0.10 23.35
C ARG A 178 19.58 1.21 23.04
N CYS A 179 19.25 1.44 21.77
CA CYS A 179 18.30 2.48 21.36
C CYS A 179 17.29 1.97 20.33
N VAL A 180 16.20 2.73 20.16
CA VAL A 180 15.22 2.55 19.10
C VAL A 180 15.25 3.75 18.16
N ILE A 181 15.39 3.49 16.87
CA ILE A 181 15.12 4.45 15.80
C ILE A 181 13.79 4.06 15.15
N GLN A 182 12.81 4.96 15.22
CA GLN A 182 11.50 4.72 14.64
C GLN A 182 11.17 5.78 13.59
N ASP A 183 11.06 5.35 12.34
CA ASP A 183 10.38 6.07 11.29
C ASP A 183 8.87 5.82 11.43
N LEU A 184 8.11 6.88 11.70
CA LEU A 184 6.66 6.86 11.89
C LEU A 184 5.89 6.81 10.57
N GLY A 185 6.58 6.85 9.43
CA GLY A 185 6.02 6.87 8.09
C GLY A 185 6.17 8.24 7.42
N ASP A 186 5.92 8.28 6.11
CA ASP A 186 6.03 9.49 5.28
C ASP A 186 7.44 10.08 5.24
N MET A 187 8.43 9.21 5.36
CA MET A 187 9.83 9.56 5.16
C MET A 187 10.13 9.94 3.71
N THR A 188 9.47 9.32 2.72
CA THR A 188 9.53 9.76 1.33
C THR A 188 8.25 10.49 0.93
N HIS A 189 8.39 11.59 0.20
CA HIS A 189 7.25 12.43 -0.21
C HIS A 189 6.34 11.76 -1.26
N TYR A 190 6.89 10.84 -2.05
CA TYR A 190 6.15 10.11 -3.08
C TYR A 190 6.72 8.72 -3.33
N GLU A 191 5.86 7.79 -3.74
CA GLU A 191 6.22 6.40 -4.02
C GLU A 191 6.11 5.99 -5.50
N THR A 192 5.69 6.91 -6.37
CA THR A 192 5.49 6.63 -7.80
C THR A 192 6.44 7.44 -8.68
N PHE A 193 6.81 6.89 -9.85
CA PHE A 193 7.58 7.63 -10.85
C PHE A 193 6.87 8.87 -11.39
N SER A 194 5.53 8.91 -11.29
CA SER A 194 4.71 10.06 -11.67
C SER A 194 4.57 11.11 -10.57
N ALA A 195 5.12 10.88 -9.37
CA ALA A 195 5.01 11.74 -8.20
C ALA A 195 3.56 12.15 -7.89
N LYS A 196 2.68 11.15 -7.88
CA LYS A 196 1.28 11.27 -7.47
C LYS A 196 1.03 10.46 -6.22
N THR A 197 0.15 10.95 -5.34
CA THR A 197 -0.32 10.16 -4.20
C THR A 197 -1.06 8.91 -4.70
N GLU A 198 -0.74 7.74 -4.15
CA GLU A 198 -1.36 6.48 -4.60
C GLU A 198 -2.87 6.45 -4.30
N SER A 199 -3.26 6.98 -3.13
CA SER A 199 -4.64 6.94 -2.64
C SER A 199 -5.56 7.92 -3.36
N SER A 200 -5.13 9.17 -3.55
CA SER A 200 -5.98 10.25 -4.11
C SER A 200 -5.59 10.71 -5.51
N GLY A 201 -4.41 10.35 -6.01
CA GLY A 201 -3.93 10.73 -7.35
C GLY A 201 -3.56 12.20 -7.50
N HIS A 202 -3.34 12.91 -6.39
CA HIS A 202 -2.95 14.32 -6.41
C HIS A 202 -1.51 14.47 -6.90
N ASP A 203 -1.28 15.44 -7.77
CA ASP A 203 0.06 15.90 -8.13
C ASP A 203 0.74 16.48 -6.90
N LEU A 204 2.01 16.13 -6.71
CA LEU A 204 2.85 16.62 -5.62
C LEU A 204 3.89 17.60 -6.18
N ASP A 205 4.35 18.52 -5.35
CA ASP A 205 5.52 19.34 -5.67
C ASP A 205 6.77 18.59 -5.23
N PHE A 206 7.54 18.11 -6.20
CA PHE A 206 8.63 17.19 -5.95
C PHE A 206 9.98 17.66 -6.51
N ASP A 207 11.03 17.41 -5.73
CA ASP A 207 12.40 17.59 -6.16
C ASP A 207 12.93 16.31 -6.80
N SER A 208 13.53 16.49 -7.97
CA SER A 208 14.26 15.50 -8.74
C SER A 208 13.46 14.26 -9.17
N ARG A 209 14.18 13.21 -9.60
CA ARG A 209 13.60 11.96 -10.08
C ARG A 209 13.47 10.98 -8.93
N TYR A 210 12.42 10.16 -8.95
CA TYR A 210 12.16 9.07 -7.99
C TYR A 210 13.40 8.27 -7.60
N GLN A 211 14.22 7.86 -8.59
CA GLN A 211 15.47 7.13 -8.34
C GLN A 211 16.40 7.86 -7.38
N ARG A 212 16.60 9.17 -7.59
CA ARG A 212 17.48 9.98 -6.74
C ARG A 212 16.94 10.10 -5.33
N MET A 213 15.62 10.26 -5.17
CA MET A 213 14.95 10.27 -3.88
C MET A 213 15.17 8.94 -3.13
N ILE A 214 14.98 7.79 -3.80
CA ILE A 214 15.22 6.47 -3.21
C ILE A 214 16.69 6.27 -2.81
N HIS A 215 17.64 6.69 -3.65
CA HIS A 215 19.06 6.66 -3.30
C HIS A 215 19.37 7.52 -2.07
N THR A 216 18.80 8.72 -1.98
CA THR A 216 18.92 9.59 -0.81
C THR A 216 18.28 8.95 0.42
N TYR A 217 17.10 8.34 0.30
CA TYR A 217 16.43 7.66 1.41
C TYR A 217 17.30 6.53 1.99
N ALA A 218 17.85 5.68 1.11
CA ALA A 218 18.78 4.63 1.53
C ALA A 218 20.04 5.19 2.21
N ARG A 219 20.60 6.29 1.71
CA ARG A 219 21.76 6.95 2.32
C ARG A 219 21.43 7.55 3.69
N VAL A 220 20.32 8.28 3.82
CA VAL A 220 19.87 8.88 5.08
C VAL A 220 19.66 7.80 6.14
N MET A 221 18.93 6.74 5.83
CA MET A 221 18.67 5.66 6.79
C MET A 221 19.95 4.94 7.21
N ARG A 222 20.88 4.72 6.27
CA ARG A 222 22.20 4.20 6.61
C ARG A 222 22.98 5.12 7.53
N SER A 223 23.05 6.42 7.23
CA SER A 223 23.74 7.39 8.08
C SER A 223 23.15 7.44 9.49
N ILE A 224 21.82 7.36 9.62
CA ILE A 224 21.11 7.28 10.91
C ILE A 224 21.51 6.00 11.67
N VAL A 225 21.47 4.85 11.00
CA VAL A 225 21.83 3.56 11.60
C VAL A 225 23.30 3.52 12.02
N GLU A 226 24.21 3.97 11.15
CA GLU A 226 25.64 4.04 11.43
C GLU A 226 25.91 4.99 12.61
N LYS A 227 25.26 6.16 12.64
CA LYS A 227 25.37 7.07 13.79
C LYS A 227 24.88 6.44 15.09
N ALA A 228 23.75 5.75 15.06
CA ALA A 228 23.22 5.05 16.24
C ALA A 228 24.18 3.93 16.69
N LEU A 229 24.65 3.09 15.77
CA LEU A 229 25.61 2.02 16.05
C LEU A 229 26.98 2.53 16.54
N SER A 230 27.34 3.79 16.25
CA SER A 230 28.55 4.40 16.81
C SER A 230 28.49 4.63 18.31
N LYS A 231 27.27 4.73 18.89
CA LYS A 231 27.04 5.07 20.30
C LYS A 231 26.40 3.95 21.11
N PHE A 232 25.50 3.18 20.49
CA PHE A 232 24.75 2.11 21.14
C PHE A 232 25.28 0.74 20.71
N LYS A 233 25.28 -0.21 21.64
CA LYS A 233 25.70 -1.59 21.36
C LYS A 233 24.67 -2.28 20.45
N TYR A 234 23.39 -2.10 20.75
CA TYR A 234 22.26 -2.62 19.96
C TYR A 234 21.35 -1.48 19.47
N VAL A 235 20.88 -1.59 18.24
CA VAL A 235 19.94 -0.64 17.63
C VAL A 235 18.75 -1.40 17.09
N ASP A 236 17.56 -1.07 17.58
CA ASP A 236 16.29 -1.54 17.02
C ASP A 236 15.76 -0.48 16.03
N VAL A 237 15.46 -0.90 14.79
CA VAL A 237 14.87 -0.01 13.78
C VAL A 237 13.44 -0.43 13.48
N ILE A 238 12.52 0.52 13.54
CA ILE A 238 11.13 0.36 13.14
C ILE A 238 10.86 1.30 11.96
N VAL A 239 10.37 0.75 10.86
CA VAL A 239 9.91 1.54 9.71
C VAL A 239 8.41 1.32 9.56
N ASN A 240 7.62 2.29 9.98
CA ASN A 240 6.17 2.31 9.80
C ASN A 240 5.83 2.75 8.37
N GLN A 241 4.70 2.29 7.84
CA GLN A 241 4.24 2.72 6.51
C GLN A 241 3.46 4.02 6.60
N GLY A 242 3.89 5.02 5.84
CA GLY A 242 3.13 6.24 5.61
C GLY A 242 2.16 6.14 4.44
N ASN A 243 1.35 7.18 4.21
CA ASN A 243 0.40 7.23 3.11
C ASN A 243 1.02 7.74 1.79
N HIS A 244 2.18 8.40 1.85
CA HIS A 244 2.99 8.88 0.72
C HIS A 244 4.09 7.89 0.32
N SER A 245 4.39 6.94 1.19
CA SER A 245 5.65 6.17 1.23
C SER A 245 5.44 4.66 1.39
N ARG A 246 4.19 4.19 1.25
CA ARG A 246 3.75 2.87 1.69
C ARG A 246 4.61 1.71 1.16
N SER A 247 4.92 1.72 -0.12
CA SER A 247 5.79 0.73 -0.75
C SER A 247 7.27 0.98 -0.44
N ASN A 248 7.71 2.24 -0.41
CA ASN A 248 9.09 2.63 -0.11
C ASN A 248 9.53 2.20 1.30
N ASP A 249 8.64 2.33 2.29
CA ASP A 249 8.92 1.98 3.69
C ASP A 249 9.09 0.46 3.85
N VAL A 250 8.26 -0.29 3.13
CA VAL A 250 8.39 -1.75 3.03
C VAL A 250 9.75 -2.11 2.45
N TRP A 251 10.14 -1.47 1.36
CA TRP A 251 11.43 -1.65 0.72
C TRP A 251 12.59 -1.29 1.64
N MET A 252 12.49 -0.18 2.39
CA MET A 252 13.54 0.27 3.29
C MET A 252 13.81 -0.74 4.40
N ARG A 253 12.74 -1.32 4.97
CA ARG A 253 12.85 -2.38 5.97
C ARG A 253 13.59 -3.61 5.41
N VAL A 254 13.25 -4.06 4.21
CA VAL A 254 13.93 -5.18 3.53
C VAL A 254 15.39 -4.84 3.26
N PHE A 255 15.66 -3.63 2.76
CA PHE A 255 17.00 -3.14 2.48
C PHE A 255 17.89 -3.14 3.72
N LEU A 256 17.44 -2.56 4.83
CA LEU A 256 18.23 -2.51 6.06
C LEU A 256 18.50 -3.92 6.63
N LYS A 257 17.49 -4.82 6.61
CA LYS A 257 17.69 -6.22 7.02
C LYS A 257 18.79 -6.90 6.22
N HIS A 258 18.79 -6.71 4.91
CA HIS A 258 19.79 -7.34 4.03
C HIS A 258 21.17 -6.71 4.17
N VAL A 259 21.25 -5.38 4.23
CA VAL A 259 22.54 -4.67 4.29
C VAL A 259 23.29 -4.97 5.58
N TYR A 260 22.58 -5.12 6.70
CA TYR A 260 23.17 -5.39 8.02
C TYR A 260 23.02 -6.85 8.48
N HIS A 261 22.68 -7.80 7.59
CA HIS A 261 22.45 -9.21 7.96
C HIS A 261 23.65 -9.89 8.63
N HIS A 262 24.85 -9.37 8.41
CA HIS A 262 26.11 -9.90 8.92
C HIS A 262 26.39 -9.52 10.39
N THR A 263 25.62 -8.59 10.96
CA THR A 263 25.76 -8.15 12.36
C THR A 263 24.48 -8.41 13.13
N ASP A 264 24.61 -8.84 14.38
CA ASP A 264 23.51 -9.00 15.35
C ASP A 264 23.19 -7.70 16.09
N ARG A 265 23.98 -6.63 15.87
CA ARG A 265 23.82 -5.34 16.55
C ARG A 265 22.65 -4.51 16.05
N LEU A 266 22.20 -4.73 14.80
CA LEU A 266 21.04 -4.07 14.24
C LEU A 266 19.87 -5.05 14.13
N ARG A 267 18.75 -4.75 14.80
CA ARG A 267 17.50 -5.49 14.64
C ARG A 267 16.46 -4.62 13.95
N VAL A 268 16.12 -4.98 12.72
CA VAL A 268 15.04 -4.32 11.98
C VAL A 268 13.73 -5.07 12.24
N LEU A 269 12.81 -4.41 12.92
CA LEU A 269 11.55 -5.00 13.37
C LEU A 269 10.56 -5.18 12.21
N ASP A 270 9.83 -6.29 12.27
CA ASP A 270 8.79 -6.58 11.29
C ASP A 270 7.48 -5.87 11.66
N ASN A 271 7.36 -4.61 11.23
CA ASN A 271 6.12 -3.86 11.35
C ASN A 271 5.35 -3.90 10.02
N ALA A 272 4.75 -5.05 9.70
CA ALA A 272 3.95 -5.23 8.49
C ALA A 272 2.55 -4.58 8.56
N SER A 273 2.16 -4.05 9.72
CA SER A 273 0.88 -3.39 9.96
C SER A 273 1.03 -1.88 10.07
N PHE A 274 0.10 -1.14 9.46
CA PHE A 274 0.01 0.33 9.58
C PHE A 274 -0.15 0.82 11.02
N SER A 275 -0.69 -0.03 11.91
CA SER A 275 -0.87 0.24 13.33
C SER A 275 0.22 -0.42 14.17
N PHE A 276 0.67 0.29 15.20
CA PHE A 276 1.65 -0.16 16.18
C PHE A 276 1.32 -1.55 16.72
N PRO A 277 2.20 -2.55 16.58
CA PRO A 277 2.08 -3.80 17.32
C PRO A 277 2.37 -3.47 18.79
N THR A 278 1.35 -3.49 19.64
CA THR A 278 1.50 -3.33 21.10
C THR A 278 2.08 -4.58 21.78
N ALA A 279 2.48 -5.61 21.01
CA ALA A 279 3.03 -6.85 21.53
C ALA A 279 4.57 -6.85 21.45
N TRP A 280 5.21 -6.18 22.41
CA TRP A 280 6.64 -6.34 22.67
C TRP A 280 6.88 -7.59 23.51
N ALA A 281 6.83 -8.76 22.89
CA ALA A 281 7.54 -9.91 23.43
C ALA A 281 8.99 -9.81 22.92
N ILE A 282 9.81 -9.03 23.61
CA ILE A 282 11.27 -9.15 23.50
C ILE A 282 11.61 -10.45 24.23
N PRO A 283 12.02 -11.54 23.55
CA PRO A 283 12.58 -12.67 24.26
C PRO A 283 13.87 -12.17 24.91
N LEU A 284 13.94 -12.25 26.24
CA LEU A 284 15.19 -12.14 27.00
C LEU A 284 16.16 -13.24 26.55
#